data_AF-A0A3N9TC76-F1
#
_entry.id   AF-A0A3N9TC76-F1
#
_cell.length_a   1.000
_cell.length_b   1.000
_cell.length_c   1.000
_cell.angle_alpha   90.00
_cell.angle_beta   90.00
_cell.angle_gamma   90.00
#
_symmetry.space_group_name_H-M   'P 1'
#
loop_
_entity.id
_entity.type
_entity.pdbx_description
1 polymer ?
#
loop_
_entity_poly.entity_id
_entity_poly.type
_entity_poly.pdbx_seq_one_letter_code
_entity_poly.pdbx_strand_id
1 'polypeptide(L)' 'MQTYITDIAVIGAGGGGLRSAIAAAEANPDMEVALISKVYPMRS' A
#
# COMPACT_ATOMS: atom_id res chain seq x y z
N MET A 1 2.76 20.62 8.61
CA MET A 1 1.91 19.53 8.08
C MET A 1 2.33 19.31 6.65
N GLN A 2 2.65 18.07 6.27
CA GLN A 2 3.01 17.71 4.89
C GLN A 2 1.86 16.91 4.28
N THR A 3 1.63 17.11 2.99
CA THR A 3 0.60 16.41 2.23
C THR A 3 1.28 15.50 1.21
N TYR A 4 0.83 14.25 1.14
CA TYR A 4 1.23 13.28 0.11
C TYR A 4 0.00 12.95 -0.73
N ILE A 5 0.12 13.01 -2.05
CA ILE A 5 -0.95 12.68 -2.99
C ILE A 5 -0.57 11.35 -3.64
N THR A 6 -1.53 10.44 -3.72
CA THR A 6 -1.37 9.10 -4.27
C THR A 6 -2.75 8.63 -4.73
N ASP A 7 -2.84 7.66 -5.64
CA ASP A 7 -4.12 7.13 -6.10
C ASP A 7 -4.77 6.26 -5.01
N ILE A 8 -3.95 5.44 -4.34
CA ILE A 8 -4.40 4.54 -3.26
C ILE A 8 -3.44 4.62 -2.07
N ALA A 9 -3.98 4.89 -0.88
CA ALA A 9 -3.26 4.76 0.38
C ALA A 9 -3.77 3.54 1.16
N VAL A 10 -2.90 2.56 1.40
CA VAL A 10 -3.18 1.37 2.21
C VAL A 10 -2.57 1.54 3.59
N ILE A 11 -3.40 1.55 4.64
CA ILE A 11 -2.95 1.68 6.03
C ILE A 11 -2.91 0.29 6.70
N GLY A 12 -1.71 -0.18 6.98
CA GLY A 12 -1.42 -1.48 7.57
C GLY A 12 -0.88 -2.48 6.54
N ALA A 13 0.35 -2.98 6.78
CA ALA A 13 1.06 -3.89 5.87
C ALA A 13 1.11 -5.35 6.40
N GLY A 14 -0.01 -5.86 6.91
CA GLY A 14 -0.20 -7.30 7.14
C GLY A 14 -0.54 -8.04 5.85
N GLY A 15 -0.90 -9.33 5.92
CA GLY A 15 -1.18 -10.15 4.73
C GLY A 15 -2.25 -9.57 3.79
N GLY A 16 -3.35 -9.05 4.35
CA GLY A 16 -4.41 -8.39 3.58
C GLY A 16 -3.94 -7.10 2.91
N GLY A 17 -3.26 -6.21 3.66
CA GLY A 17 -2.76 -4.94 3.13
C GLY A 17 -1.71 -5.12 2.05
N LEU A 18 -0.78 -6.07 2.24
CA LEU A 18 0.20 -6.44 1.22
C LEU A 18 -0.49 -7.01 -0.02
N ARG A 19 -1.46 -7.92 0.13
CA ARG A 19 -2.14 -8.49 -1.04
C ARG A 19 -2.94 -7.43 -1.80
N SER A 20 -3.61 -6.52 -1.10
CA SER A 20 -4.32 -5.40 -1.73
C SER A 20 -3.39 -4.46 -2.48
N ALA A 21 -2.25 -4.08 -1.88
CA ALA A 21 -1.28 -3.21 -2.55
C ALA A 21 -0.68 -3.87 -3.79
N ILE A 22 -0.34 -5.17 -3.72
CA ILE A 22 0.13 -5.93 -4.88
C ILE A 22 -0.95 -6.01 -5.95
N ALA A 23 -2.19 -6.34 -5.59
CA ALA A 23 -3.30 -6.44 -6.56
C ALA A 23 -3.59 -5.09 -7.25
N ALA A 24 -3.49 -3.97 -6.53
CA ALA A 24 -3.65 -2.64 -7.11
C ALA A 24 -2.53 -2.32 -8.13
N ALA A 25 -1.27 -2.58 -7.77
CA ALA A 25 -0.13 -2.38 -8.67
C ALA A 25 -0.15 -3.34 -9.88
N GLU A 26 -0.65 -4.58 -9.71
CA GLU A 26 -0.86 -5.54 -10.80
C GLU A 26 -1.97 -5.09 -11.76
N ALA A 27 -3.04 -4.49 -11.24
CA ALA A 27 -4.18 -4.06 -12.04
C ALA A 27 -3.88 -2.83 -12.91
N ASN A 28 -3.01 -1.94 -12.43
CA ASN A 28 -2.54 -0.79 -13.20
C ASN A 28 -1.09 -0.44 -12.80
N PRO A 29 -0.09 -0.78 -13.64
CA PRO A 29 1.32 -0.51 -13.35
C PRO A 29 1.68 0.97 -13.21
N ASP A 30 0.89 1.88 -13.78
CA ASP A 30 1.10 3.32 -13.69
C ASP A 30 0.47 3.94 -12.43
N MET A 31 -0.25 3.15 -11.63
CA MET A 31 -0.93 3.60 -10.41
C MET A 31 0.06 3.77 -9.26
N GLU A 32 -0.02 4.92 -8.57
CA GLU A 32 0.76 5.14 -7.37
C GLU A 32 0.04 4.57 -6.14
N VAL A 33 0.69 3.64 -5.44
CA VAL A 33 0.14 2.99 -4.24
C VAL A 33 1.05 3.26 -3.04
N ALA A 34 0.57 4.05 -2.08
CA ALA A 34 1.26 4.27 -0.81
C ALA A 34 0.88 3.18 0.21
N LEU A 35 1.82 2.29 0.54
CA LEU A 35 1.66 1.31 1.62
C LEU A 35 2.29 1.83 2.91
N ILE A 36 1.46 2.13 3.90
CA ILE A 36 1.89 2.78 5.15
C ILE A 36 1.75 1.79 6.30
N SER A 37 2.81 1.62 7.09
CA SER A 37 2.77 0.73 8.25
C SER A 37 3.57 1.31 9.42
N LYS A 38 3.03 1.18 10.63
CA LYS A 38 3.71 1.53 11.88
C LYS A 38 4.86 0.58 12.20
N VAL A 39 4.72 -0.69 11.81
CA VAL A 39 5.70 -1.75 12.04
C VAL A 39 6.20 -2.29 10.72
N TYR A 40 7.37 -2.94 10.73
CA TYR A 40 7.93 -3.54 9.52
C TYR A 40 6.94 -4.54 8.91
N PRO A 41 6.68 -4.50 7.59
CA PRO A 41 5.76 -5.41 6.93
C PRO A 41 6.16 -6.87 7.14
N MET A 42 5.21 -7.70 7.57
CA MET A 42 5.44 -9.13 7.76
C MET A 42 4.31 -9.93 7.11
N ARG A 43 4.70 -10.97 6.39
CA ARG A 43 3.84 -12.06 5.95
C ARG A 43 3.66 -13.00 7.14
N SER A 44 2.54 -12.93 7.84
CA SER A 44 2.12 -13.99 8.78
C SER A 44 1.68 -15.23 8.02
#